data_AF-A0A3D0ST77-F1
#
_entry.id   AF-A0A3D0ST77-F1
#
_cell.length_a   1.000
_cell.length_b   1.000
_cell.length_c   1.000
_cell.angle_alpha   90.00
_cell.angle_beta   90.00
_cell.angle_gamma   90.00
#
_symmetry.space_group_name_H-M   'P 1'
#
loop_
_entity.id
_entity.type
_entity.pdbx_description
1 polymer ?
#
loop_
_entity_poly.entity_id
_entity_poly.type
_entity_poly.pdbx_seq_one_letter_code
_entity_poly.pdbx_strand_id
1 'polypeptide(L)'
;WVVVDASQFIAHAPLALSDNGTVERELDAVAFSGHKLYAPGSPGVMVVRQILLEGQEPDELGGGMVDDVSLSNYQITGYFPDREEAGTPNIPGAVQLGAVLNVLQRIGMGSIHAAEQRLLRRLLTGLLAIPGVRIYGDPDLDRTPRLGVVSFNLAGLEHGLVAAMLNDYHNVAVRNGCFCAHPYVRELLKPELWELDLDPDADDADALIKPWQGMVRASLGLYSTDADIDALLNGVHDLLANPAYYRAQYQGDGAGNFCHRSFTVSAKSLFDPEAMLDQALASLSVSTDVL
;
A
#
# COMPACT_ATOMS: atom_id res chain seq x y z
N TRP A 1 13.72 23.76 0.61
CA TRP A 1 12.34 23.27 0.75
C TRP A 1 12.36 21.86 1.31
N VAL A 2 11.32 21.48 2.06
CA VAL A 2 11.09 20.13 2.59
C VAL A 2 9.78 19.61 2.00
N VAL A 3 9.90 18.64 1.11
CA VAL A 3 8.76 17.91 0.51
C VAL A 3 8.64 16.57 1.21
N VAL A 4 7.44 16.26 1.70
CA VAL A 4 7.15 15.01 2.40
C VAL A 4 6.23 14.14 1.55
N ASP A 5 6.67 12.93 1.22
CA ASP A 5 5.77 11.87 0.75
C ASP A 5 5.05 11.27 1.96
N ALA A 6 3.81 11.71 2.18
CA ALA A 6 2.93 11.24 3.23
C ALA A 6 2.00 10.11 2.76
N SER A 7 2.27 9.50 1.60
CA SER A 7 1.41 8.47 0.99
C SER A 7 1.10 7.29 1.92
N GLN A 8 2.03 6.91 2.78
CA GLN A 8 1.81 5.86 3.79
C GLN A 8 1.45 6.43 5.17
N PHE A 9 1.67 7.71 5.43
CA PHE A 9 1.51 8.27 6.78
C PHE A 9 0.06 8.68 7.07
N ILE A 10 -0.58 9.32 6.09
CA ILE A 10 -1.82 10.07 6.31
C ILE A 10 -3.04 9.19 6.63
N ALA A 11 -3.00 7.90 6.29
CA ALA A 11 -4.05 6.93 6.64
C ALA A 11 -3.87 6.30 8.02
N HIS A 12 -2.73 6.52 8.68
CA HIS A 12 -2.29 5.75 9.86
C HIS A 12 -1.93 6.63 11.07
N ALA A 13 -1.62 7.92 10.85
CA ALA A 13 -1.20 8.83 11.91
C ALA A 13 -1.65 10.27 11.64
N PRO A 14 -1.86 11.08 12.69
CA PRO A 14 -2.15 12.50 12.53
C PRO A 14 -0.93 13.23 11.96
N LEU A 15 -1.13 13.97 10.87
CA LEU A 15 -0.13 14.89 10.32
C LEU A 15 -0.62 16.32 10.53
N ALA A 16 0.00 17.03 11.47
CA ALA A 16 -0.30 18.43 11.68
C ALA A 16 0.41 19.28 10.63
N LEU A 17 -0.37 20.10 9.91
CA LEU A 17 0.14 21.13 9.01
C LEU A 17 -0.26 22.48 9.57
N SER A 18 0.66 23.43 9.53
CA SER A 18 0.43 24.80 9.97
C SER A 18 0.95 25.76 8.93
N ASP A 19 0.14 26.75 8.62
CA ASP A 19 0.49 27.92 7.81
C ASP A 19 1.07 29.06 8.66
N ASN A 20 0.74 29.10 9.96
CA ASN A 20 1.14 30.15 10.91
C ASN A 20 2.36 29.83 11.82
N GLY A 21 3.11 28.76 11.53
CA GLY A 21 4.37 28.43 12.23
C GLY A 21 4.22 27.81 13.63
N THR A 22 3.03 27.29 13.99
CA THR A 22 2.76 26.76 15.34
C THR A 22 3.06 25.26 15.54
N VAL A 23 3.44 24.55 14.48
CA VAL A 23 3.89 23.14 14.56
C VAL A 23 5.42 23.07 14.67
N GLU A 24 5.92 21.97 15.24
CA GLU A 24 7.37 21.76 15.48
C GLU A 24 8.24 21.86 14.21
N ARG A 25 7.67 21.69 13.00
CA ARG A 25 8.38 21.85 11.71
C ARG A 25 7.47 22.39 10.61
N GLU A 26 7.90 23.48 9.99
CA GLU A 26 7.27 23.99 8.78
C GLU A 26 7.60 23.07 7.58
N LEU A 27 6.58 22.42 7.02
CA LEU A 27 6.70 21.67 5.77
C LEU A 27 6.39 22.60 4.58
N ASP A 28 7.10 22.42 3.48
CA ASP A 28 6.92 23.22 2.26
C ASP A 28 5.91 22.58 1.31
N ALA A 29 5.93 21.25 1.23
CA ALA A 29 4.93 20.48 0.51
C ALA A 29 4.68 19.10 1.14
N VAL A 30 3.46 18.60 0.99
CA VAL A 30 3.05 17.25 1.38
C VAL A 30 2.26 16.59 0.26
N ALA A 31 2.72 15.43 -0.18
CA ALA A 31 2.07 14.61 -1.20
C ALA A 31 1.44 13.36 -0.60
N PHE A 32 0.25 12.98 -1.05
CA PHE A 32 -0.33 11.67 -0.74
C PHE A 32 -1.30 11.18 -1.82
N SER A 33 -1.63 9.88 -1.80
CA SER A 33 -2.55 9.27 -2.75
C SER A 33 -3.85 8.85 -2.08
N GLY A 34 -5.00 9.24 -2.64
CA GLY A 34 -6.30 8.91 -2.03
C GLY A 34 -6.65 7.42 -2.01
N HIS A 35 -6.15 6.61 -2.95
CA HIS A 35 -6.33 5.15 -2.92
C HIS A 35 -5.66 4.45 -1.72
N LYS A 36 -4.75 5.14 -1.01
CA LYS A 36 -4.15 4.65 0.26
C LYS A 36 -4.93 5.12 1.50
N LEU A 37 -5.89 6.03 1.30
CA LEU A 37 -6.79 6.59 2.31
C LEU A 37 -8.20 5.99 2.22
N TYR A 38 -8.32 4.71 1.84
CA TYR A 38 -9.63 4.05 1.68
C TYR A 38 -10.57 4.72 0.65
N ALA A 39 -10.03 5.53 -0.26
CA ALA A 39 -10.78 6.18 -1.36
C ALA A 39 -10.28 5.69 -2.73
N PRO A 40 -10.54 4.44 -3.13
CA PRO A 40 -10.13 3.93 -4.44
C PRO A 40 -10.74 4.78 -5.57
N GLY A 41 -9.96 5.05 -6.62
CA GLY A 41 -10.40 5.86 -7.76
C GLY A 41 -10.33 7.39 -7.54
N SER A 42 -9.92 7.85 -6.36
CA SER A 42 -9.71 9.27 -6.08
C SER A 42 -8.35 9.80 -6.58
N PRO A 43 -8.20 11.11 -6.81
CA PRO A 43 -6.92 11.71 -7.22
C PRO A 43 -5.86 11.65 -6.12
N GLY A 44 -4.62 11.97 -6.51
CA GLY A 44 -3.58 12.36 -5.55
C GLY A 44 -3.84 13.77 -5.00
N VAL A 45 -3.19 14.09 -3.89
CA VAL A 45 -3.27 15.42 -3.29
C VAL A 45 -1.86 15.92 -3.03
N MET A 46 -1.63 17.18 -3.37
CA MET A 46 -0.46 17.93 -3.00
C MET A 46 -0.90 19.16 -2.20
N VAL A 47 -0.40 19.29 -0.98
CA VAL A 47 -0.55 20.51 -0.18
C VAL A 47 0.77 21.25 -0.25
N VAL A 48 0.80 22.42 -0.90
CA VAL A 48 2.03 23.21 -1.13
C VAL A 48 1.82 24.63 -0.60
N ARG A 49 2.90 25.23 -0.08
CA ARG A 49 2.90 26.68 0.17
C ARG A 49 2.75 27.44 -1.15
N GLN A 50 1.72 28.27 -1.24
CA GLN A 50 1.39 29.05 -2.44
C GLN A 50 2.59 29.83 -2.99
N ILE A 51 3.42 30.44 -2.12
CA ILE A 51 4.62 31.20 -2.50
C ILE A 51 5.65 30.39 -3.32
N LEU A 52 5.60 29.05 -3.27
CA LEU A 52 6.49 28.19 -4.05
C LEU A 52 6.01 28.00 -5.49
N LEU A 53 4.72 28.26 -5.75
CA LEU A 53 4.09 28.14 -7.07
C LEU A 53 3.93 29.51 -7.75
N GLU A 54 3.88 30.58 -6.96
CA GLU A 54 3.77 31.96 -7.47
C GLU A 54 4.91 32.30 -8.44
N GLY A 55 4.53 32.82 -9.61
CA GLY A 55 5.47 33.21 -10.66
C GLY A 55 6.09 32.05 -11.45
N GLN A 56 5.73 30.79 -11.16
CA GLN A 56 6.12 29.63 -11.95
C GLN A 56 5.06 29.28 -12.98
N GLU A 57 5.49 28.77 -14.13
CA GLU A 57 4.61 28.14 -15.12
C GLU A 57 4.24 26.73 -14.62
N PRO A 58 2.95 26.35 -14.56
CA PRO A 58 2.53 25.02 -14.14
C PRO A 58 3.02 23.94 -15.10
N ASP A 59 3.14 22.71 -14.57
CA ASP A 59 3.66 21.56 -15.32
C ASP A 59 2.69 21.10 -16.42
N GLU A 60 1.38 21.11 -16.12
CA GLU A 60 0.32 20.75 -17.04
C GLU A 60 -0.47 21.99 -17.47
N LEU A 61 -0.64 22.17 -18.78
CA LEU A 61 -1.31 23.33 -19.37
C LEU A 61 -2.56 22.89 -20.13
N GLY A 62 -3.65 23.63 -19.99
CA GLY A 62 -4.90 23.29 -20.68
C GLY A 62 -6.06 24.22 -20.35
N GLY A 63 -7.27 23.79 -20.69
CA GLY A 63 -8.49 24.48 -20.29
C GLY A 63 -8.66 24.46 -18.76
N GLY A 64 -9.28 25.49 -18.20
CA GLY A 64 -9.53 25.59 -16.74
C GLY A 64 -8.45 26.35 -15.95
N MET A 65 -7.20 26.39 -16.44
CA MET A 65 -6.06 27.02 -15.73
C MET A 65 -5.59 28.36 -16.33
N VAL A 66 -6.29 28.86 -17.35
CA VAL A 66 -5.97 30.09 -18.10
C VAL A 66 -7.11 31.10 -18.03
N ASP A 67 -6.77 32.38 -17.93
CA ASP A 67 -7.71 33.51 -18.01
C ASP A 67 -7.96 33.95 -19.47
N ASP A 68 -6.96 33.82 -20.36
CA ASP A 68 -7.04 34.18 -21.77
C ASP A 68 -6.11 33.34 -22.64
N VAL A 69 -6.50 33.07 -23.89
CA VAL A 69 -5.71 32.29 -24.86
C VAL A 69 -5.81 32.91 -26.25
N SER A 70 -4.67 33.07 -26.90
CA SER A 70 -4.52 33.55 -28.28
C SER A 70 -3.66 32.59 -29.10
N LEU A 71 -3.59 32.81 -30.42
CA LEU A 71 -2.76 31.98 -31.31
C LEU A 71 -1.25 32.04 -30.99
N SER A 72 -0.80 33.11 -30.32
CA SER A 72 0.62 33.36 -30.06
C SER A 72 1.00 33.32 -28.57
N ASN A 73 0.02 33.33 -27.67
CA ASN A 73 0.27 33.40 -26.23
C ASN A 73 -0.96 32.98 -25.40
N TYR A 74 -0.77 32.75 -24.12
CA TYR A 74 -1.83 32.50 -23.15
C TYR A 74 -1.52 33.20 -21.81
N GLN A 75 -2.55 33.43 -21.01
CA GLN A 75 -2.44 34.05 -19.69
C GLN A 75 -2.90 33.04 -18.64
N ILE A 76 -1.97 32.62 -17.79
CA ILE A 76 -2.25 31.67 -16.72
C ILE A 76 -3.03 32.38 -15.62
N THR A 77 -4.06 31.73 -15.09
CA THR A 77 -4.87 32.30 -14.03
C THR A 77 -4.06 32.55 -12.76
N GLY A 78 -4.42 33.62 -12.03
CA GLY A 78 -3.87 33.92 -10.71
C GLY A 78 -4.57 33.18 -9.56
N TYR A 79 -5.65 32.45 -9.84
CA TYR A 79 -6.47 31.77 -8.84
C TYR A 79 -5.95 30.36 -8.56
N PHE A 80 -5.71 30.08 -7.27
CA PHE A 80 -5.42 28.74 -6.78
C PHE A 80 -6.70 28.07 -6.24
N PRO A 81 -6.88 26.75 -6.41
CA PRO A 81 -5.94 25.80 -7.03
C PRO A 81 -6.02 25.72 -8.57
N ASP A 82 -6.98 26.39 -9.20
CA ASP A 82 -7.32 26.28 -10.64
C ASP A 82 -6.11 26.38 -11.58
N ARG A 83 -5.14 27.25 -11.27
CA ARG A 83 -3.86 27.38 -11.97
C ARG A 83 -3.11 26.05 -12.13
N GLU A 84 -3.21 25.15 -11.17
CA GLU A 84 -2.43 23.91 -11.10
C GLU A 84 -3.26 22.68 -11.55
N GLU A 85 -4.52 22.86 -11.92
CA GLU A 85 -5.46 21.78 -12.24
C GLU A 85 -6.00 21.92 -13.68
N ALA A 86 -5.15 21.62 -14.67
CA ALA A 86 -5.54 21.64 -16.07
C ALA A 86 -6.59 20.57 -16.41
N GLY A 87 -7.61 20.98 -17.18
CA GLY A 87 -8.66 20.10 -17.68
C GLY A 87 -9.81 19.89 -16.69
N THR A 88 -10.64 18.88 -16.97
CA THR A 88 -11.73 18.51 -16.05
C THR A 88 -11.16 17.64 -14.93
N PRO A 89 -11.24 18.07 -13.66
CA PRO A 89 -10.70 17.27 -12.56
C PRO A 89 -11.56 16.02 -12.32
N ASN A 90 -11.00 15.06 -11.58
CA ASN A 90 -11.74 13.90 -11.10
C ASN A 90 -12.69 14.31 -9.95
N ILE A 91 -13.78 15.01 -10.29
CA ILE A 91 -14.74 15.56 -9.34
C ILE A 91 -15.34 14.48 -8.43
N PRO A 92 -15.86 13.34 -8.94
CA PRO A 92 -16.41 12.30 -8.06
C PRO A 92 -15.37 11.72 -7.11
N GLY A 93 -14.15 11.48 -7.60
CA GLY A 93 -13.04 11.00 -6.78
C GLY A 93 -12.61 12.00 -5.71
N ALA A 94 -12.60 13.30 -6.01
CA ALA A 94 -12.28 14.35 -5.05
C ALA A 94 -13.34 14.45 -3.95
N VAL A 95 -14.63 14.37 -4.30
CA VAL A 95 -15.74 14.33 -3.33
C VAL A 95 -15.64 13.08 -2.44
N GLN A 96 -15.37 11.91 -3.03
CA GLN A 96 -15.16 10.67 -2.28
C GLN A 96 -13.98 10.80 -1.30
N LEU A 97 -12.86 11.35 -1.74
CA LEU A 97 -11.70 11.57 -0.88
C LEU A 97 -12.02 12.50 0.30
N GLY A 98 -12.70 13.62 0.03
CA GLY A 98 -13.16 14.54 1.08
C GLY A 98 -14.08 13.87 2.09
N ALA A 99 -15.01 13.02 1.64
CA ALA A 99 -15.89 12.26 2.51
C ALA A 99 -15.11 11.29 3.41
N VAL A 100 -14.14 10.55 2.85
CA VAL A 100 -13.33 9.60 3.63
C VAL A 100 -12.43 10.33 4.62
N LEU A 101 -11.79 11.43 4.24
CA LEU A 101 -11.00 12.27 5.16
C LEU A 101 -11.85 12.76 6.34
N ASN A 102 -13.08 13.22 6.09
CA ASN A 102 -14.01 13.61 7.15
C ASN A 102 -14.40 12.43 8.05
N VAL A 103 -14.56 11.22 7.52
CA VAL A 103 -14.78 10.01 8.34
C VAL A 103 -13.56 9.73 9.23
N LEU A 104 -12.36 9.71 8.67
CA LEU A 104 -11.12 9.47 9.42
C LEU A 104 -10.90 10.53 10.53
N GLN A 105 -11.19 11.80 10.23
CA GLN A 105 -11.15 12.88 11.22
C GLN A 105 -12.17 12.68 12.36
N ARG A 106 -13.40 12.25 12.06
CA ARG A 106 -14.44 11.98 13.07
C ARG A 106 -14.13 10.77 13.95
N ILE A 107 -13.51 9.72 13.39
CA ILE A 107 -12.98 8.59 14.17
C ILE A 107 -11.83 9.07 15.08
N GLY A 108 -11.00 9.98 14.55
CA GLY A 108 -9.86 10.58 15.23
C GLY A 108 -8.57 9.83 14.90
N MET A 109 -7.67 10.48 14.17
CA MET A 109 -6.42 9.88 13.71
C MET A 109 -5.49 9.41 14.85
N GLY A 110 -5.54 10.05 16.01
CA GLY A 110 -4.81 9.58 17.20
C GLY A 110 -5.31 8.22 17.72
N SER A 111 -6.63 8.00 17.70
CA SER A 111 -7.25 6.73 18.08
C SER A 111 -6.92 5.63 17.08
N ILE A 112 -6.96 5.93 15.78
CA ILE A 112 -6.56 5.02 14.70
C ILE A 112 -5.11 4.60 14.89
N HIS A 113 -4.22 5.57 15.05
CA HIS A 113 -2.80 5.32 15.29
C HIS A 113 -2.58 4.42 16.51
N ALA A 114 -3.21 4.74 17.65
CA ALA A 114 -3.06 3.94 18.87
C ALA A 114 -3.57 2.50 18.70
N ALA A 115 -4.67 2.31 17.99
CA ALA A 115 -5.22 0.99 17.71
C ALA A 115 -4.29 0.16 16.82
N GLU A 116 -3.77 0.75 15.73
CA GLU A 116 -2.78 0.09 14.87
C GLU A 116 -1.48 -0.22 15.61
N GLN A 117 -0.98 0.70 16.46
CA GLN A 117 0.23 0.45 17.25
C GLN A 117 0.07 -0.73 18.22
N ARG A 118 -1.13 -0.95 18.78
CA ARG A 118 -1.41 -2.15 19.60
C ARG A 118 -1.26 -3.43 18.77
N LEU A 119 -1.86 -3.47 17.59
CA LEU A 119 -1.80 -4.63 16.70
C LEU A 119 -0.38 -4.86 16.15
N LEU A 120 0.33 -3.79 15.80
CA LEU A 120 1.72 -3.83 15.36
C LEU A 120 2.64 -4.42 16.43
N ARG A 121 2.52 -3.98 17.68
CA ARG A 121 3.29 -4.57 18.81
C ARG A 121 3.05 -6.06 18.93
N ARG A 122 1.78 -6.48 18.85
CA ARG A 122 1.41 -7.89 18.94
C ARG A 122 1.98 -8.70 17.78
N LEU A 123 1.85 -8.19 16.55
CA LEU A 123 2.38 -8.84 15.36
C LEU A 123 3.90 -8.98 15.41
N LEU A 124 4.63 -7.92 15.75
CA LEU A 124 6.09 -7.95 15.89
C LEU A 124 6.53 -8.93 16.98
N THR A 125 5.90 -8.87 18.16
CA THR A 125 6.20 -9.80 19.27
C THR A 125 5.96 -11.25 18.86
N GLY A 126 4.85 -11.52 18.20
CA GLY A 126 4.50 -12.85 17.70
C GLY A 126 5.52 -13.35 16.69
N LEU A 127 5.80 -12.57 15.64
CA LEU A 127 6.75 -12.94 14.58
C LEU A 127 8.17 -13.16 15.11
N LEU A 128 8.66 -12.32 16.03
CA LEU A 128 9.99 -12.47 16.65
C LEU A 128 10.12 -13.74 17.49
N ALA A 129 9.02 -14.26 18.03
CA ALA A 129 9.01 -15.47 18.82
C ALA A 129 9.09 -16.75 17.96
N ILE A 130 8.95 -16.64 16.63
CA ILE A 130 8.96 -17.78 15.71
C ILE A 130 10.38 -17.98 15.14
N PRO A 131 11.08 -19.08 15.47
CA PRO A 131 12.35 -19.40 14.85
C PRO A 131 12.22 -19.53 13.33
N GLY A 132 13.15 -18.93 12.58
CA GLY A 132 13.12 -18.91 11.12
C GLY A 132 12.36 -17.74 10.51
N VAL A 133 11.72 -16.87 11.31
CA VAL A 133 11.22 -15.57 10.84
C VAL A 133 12.34 -14.53 10.91
N ARG A 134 12.53 -13.78 9.82
CA ARG A 134 13.40 -12.61 9.77
C ARG A 134 12.58 -11.37 9.49
N ILE A 135 12.65 -10.38 10.39
CA ILE A 135 11.96 -9.09 10.26
C ILE A 135 12.94 -8.03 9.73
N TYR A 136 12.47 -7.18 8.82
CA TYR A 136 13.22 -6.04 8.33
C TYR A 136 12.80 -4.72 8.97
N GLY A 137 13.81 -3.89 9.23
CA GLY A 137 13.68 -2.68 10.04
C GLY A 137 13.77 -2.99 11.53
N ASP A 138 13.83 -1.94 12.33
CA ASP A 138 13.93 -2.07 13.78
C ASP A 138 12.62 -2.65 14.37
N PRO A 139 12.67 -3.75 15.13
CA PRO A 139 11.52 -4.28 15.85
C PRO A 139 11.19 -3.51 17.14
N ASP A 140 12.13 -2.71 17.65
CA ASP A 140 11.93 -1.92 18.87
C ASP A 140 11.13 -0.64 18.55
N LEU A 141 9.82 -0.70 18.81
CA LEU A 141 8.90 0.40 18.52
C LEU A 141 9.09 1.62 19.44
N ASP A 142 9.69 1.44 20.62
CA ASP A 142 9.93 2.54 21.56
C ASP A 142 11.18 3.32 21.14
N ARG A 143 12.17 2.64 20.54
CA ARG A 143 13.34 3.28 19.91
C ARG A 143 13.02 3.88 18.55
N THR A 144 12.31 3.13 17.71
CA THR A 144 12.04 3.52 16.32
C THR A 144 10.54 3.41 16.03
N PRO A 145 9.78 4.50 16.22
CA PRO A 145 8.36 4.54 15.86
C PRO A 145 8.17 4.22 14.38
N ARG A 146 7.26 3.30 14.07
CA ARG A 146 6.91 2.91 12.70
C ARG A 146 5.41 2.68 12.58
N LEU A 147 4.89 2.83 11.37
CA LEU A 147 3.50 2.53 11.05
C LEU A 147 3.26 1.02 11.04
N GLY A 148 1.99 0.62 10.94
CA GLY A 148 1.52 -0.77 10.92
C GLY A 148 1.97 -1.58 9.69
N VAL A 149 3.25 -1.56 9.33
CA VAL A 149 3.82 -2.24 8.18
C VAL A 149 5.00 -3.08 8.65
N VAL A 150 4.90 -4.39 8.45
CA VAL A 150 5.93 -5.36 8.82
C VAL A 150 6.38 -6.09 7.56
N SER A 151 7.63 -5.87 7.17
CA SER A 151 8.30 -6.67 6.15
C SER A 151 9.04 -7.81 6.83
N PHE A 152 8.90 -9.03 6.31
CA PHE A 152 9.55 -10.21 6.85
C PHE A 152 9.79 -11.27 5.75
N ASN A 153 10.68 -12.22 6.04
CA ASN A 153 10.89 -13.43 5.25
C ASN A 153 10.95 -14.65 6.16
N LEU A 154 10.71 -15.83 5.58
CA LEU A 154 10.76 -17.12 6.27
C LEU A 154 11.97 -17.89 5.73
N ALA A 155 12.81 -18.41 6.64
CA ALA A 155 14.02 -19.14 6.28
C ALA A 155 13.71 -20.31 5.32
N GLY A 156 14.43 -20.39 4.21
CA GLY A 156 14.27 -21.46 3.22
C GLY A 156 13.00 -21.39 2.36
N LEU A 157 12.25 -20.29 2.40
CA LEU A 157 11.05 -20.07 1.60
C LEU A 157 11.11 -18.74 0.84
N GLU A 158 10.79 -18.79 -0.45
CA GLU A 158 10.71 -17.62 -1.32
C GLU A 158 9.51 -16.75 -0.93
N HIS A 159 9.68 -15.43 -0.95
CA HIS A 159 8.63 -14.49 -0.57
C HIS A 159 7.33 -14.67 -1.38
N GLY A 160 7.45 -15.03 -2.67
CA GLY A 160 6.31 -15.30 -3.54
C GLY A 160 5.54 -16.55 -3.12
N LEU A 161 6.27 -17.60 -2.73
CA LEU A 161 5.69 -18.85 -2.25
C LEU A 161 4.99 -18.62 -0.90
N VAL A 162 5.63 -17.91 0.04
CA VAL A 162 5.02 -17.56 1.33
C VAL A 162 3.71 -16.81 1.15
N ALA A 163 3.68 -15.81 0.27
CA ALA A 163 2.46 -15.06 0.01
C ALA A 163 1.33 -15.92 -0.58
N ALA A 164 1.66 -16.81 -1.53
CA ALA A 164 0.68 -17.73 -2.12
C ALA A 164 0.13 -18.71 -1.07
N MET A 165 1.00 -19.29 -0.23
CA MET A 165 0.59 -20.26 0.79
C MET A 165 -0.27 -19.61 1.89
N LEU A 166 0.09 -18.40 2.35
CA LEU A 166 -0.71 -17.64 3.31
C LEU A 166 -2.10 -17.31 2.75
N ASN A 167 -2.19 -16.95 1.47
CA ASN A 167 -3.46 -16.69 0.82
C ASN A 167 -4.33 -17.95 0.72
N ASP A 168 -3.79 -19.02 0.16
CA ASP A 168 -4.57 -20.19 -0.24
C ASP A 168 -5.03 -21.04 0.96
N TYR A 169 -4.20 -21.14 2.00
CA TYR A 169 -4.45 -22.04 3.14
C TYR A 169 -4.91 -21.32 4.40
N HIS A 170 -4.54 -20.04 4.56
CA HIS A 170 -4.80 -19.29 5.79
C HIS A 170 -5.71 -18.08 5.56
N ASN A 171 -6.11 -17.81 4.32
CA ASN A 171 -6.92 -16.64 3.95
C ASN A 171 -6.27 -15.31 4.38
N VAL A 172 -4.94 -15.26 4.36
CA VAL A 172 -4.14 -14.10 4.75
C VAL A 172 -3.53 -13.45 3.51
N ALA A 173 -4.07 -12.30 3.12
CA ALA A 173 -3.56 -11.51 2.01
C ALA A 173 -2.36 -10.65 2.46
N VAL A 174 -1.17 -11.01 1.98
CA VAL A 174 0.05 -10.21 2.10
C VAL A 174 0.53 -9.76 0.73
N ARG A 175 1.41 -8.77 0.69
CA ARG A 175 2.12 -8.40 -0.54
C ARG A 175 3.52 -8.98 -0.52
N ASN A 176 4.07 -9.33 -1.69
CA ASN A 176 5.45 -9.76 -1.80
C ASN A 176 6.20 -8.99 -2.90
N GLY A 177 7.54 -9.01 -2.84
CA GLY A 177 8.45 -8.36 -3.78
C GLY A 177 9.23 -7.20 -3.14
N CYS A 178 9.61 -6.21 -3.97
CA CYS A 178 10.46 -5.09 -3.55
C CYS A 178 9.69 -3.81 -3.15
N PHE A 179 8.35 -3.81 -3.21
CA PHE A 179 7.48 -2.69 -2.80
C PHE A 179 7.80 -1.32 -3.42
N CYS A 180 8.31 -1.29 -4.65
CA CYS A 180 8.85 -0.09 -5.32
C CYS A 180 10.07 0.53 -4.62
N ALA A 181 10.67 -0.14 -3.64
CA ALA A 181 11.87 0.25 -2.92
C ALA A 181 13.05 -0.67 -3.26
N HIS A 182 13.19 -1.06 -4.54
CA HIS A 182 14.17 -2.05 -5.00
C HIS A 182 15.60 -1.83 -4.48
N PRO A 183 16.19 -0.62 -4.54
CA PRO A 183 17.56 -0.43 -4.04
C PRO A 183 17.69 -0.71 -2.54
N TYR A 184 16.72 -0.25 -1.74
CA TYR A 184 16.72 -0.45 -0.29
C TYR A 184 16.49 -1.93 0.07
N VAL A 185 15.52 -2.58 -0.57
CA VAL A 185 15.25 -4.01 -0.37
C VAL A 185 16.46 -4.86 -0.75
N ARG A 186 17.10 -4.59 -1.89
CA ARG A 186 18.31 -5.30 -2.31
C ARG A 186 19.45 -5.16 -1.30
N GLU A 187 19.64 -3.98 -0.72
CA GLU A 187 20.66 -3.77 0.31
C GLU A 187 20.41 -4.64 1.54
N LEU A 188 19.17 -4.67 2.02
CA LEU A 188 18.78 -5.44 3.20
C LEU A 188 18.84 -6.97 3.00
N LEU A 189 18.63 -7.44 1.77
CA LEU A 189 18.63 -8.87 1.44
C LEU A 189 20.04 -9.45 1.27
N LYS A 190 21.08 -8.64 1.12
CA LYS A 190 22.46 -9.12 0.89
C LYS A 190 22.90 -10.26 1.82
N PRO A 191 22.68 -10.20 3.15
CA PRO A 191 23.11 -11.29 4.03
C PRO A 191 22.41 -12.61 3.72
N GLU A 192 21.11 -12.58 3.40
CA GLU A 192 20.33 -13.80 3.11
C GLU A 192 20.69 -14.38 1.76
N LEU A 193 20.89 -13.53 0.75
CA LEU A 193 21.31 -13.98 -0.57
C LEU A 193 22.70 -14.65 -0.52
N TRP A 194 23.56 -14.23 0.40
CA TRP A 194 24.88 -14.83 0.61
C TRP A 194 24.83 -16.19 1.34
N GLU A 195 23.74 -16.47 2.07
CA GLU A 195 23.52 -17.75 2.75
C GLU A 195 22.96 -18.84 1.82
N LEU A 196 22.55 -18.46 0.60
CA LEU A 196 22.04 -19.41 -0.38
C LEU A 196 23.16 -20.32 -0.89
N ASP A 197 22.90 -21.63 -0.89
CA ASP A 197 23.79 -22.65 -1.49
C ASP A 197 23.55 -22.68 -3.01
N LEU A 198 24.00 -21.61 -3.69
CA LEU A 198 23.90 -21.43 -5.13
C LEU A 198 25.31 -21.19 -5.70
N ASP A 199 25.60 -21.82 -6.83
CA ASP A 199 26.82 -21.54 -7.59
C ASP A 199 26.65 -20.18 -8.29
N PRO A 200 27.40 -19.14 -7.90
CA PRO A 200 27.30 -17.83 -8.53
C PRO A 200 27.79 -17.83 -9.99
N ASP A 201 28.58 -18.83 -10.38
CA ASP A 201 29.13 -18.98 -11.73
C ASP A 201 28.24 -19.88 -12.62
N ALA A 202 27.09 -20.35 -12.12
CA ALA A 202 26.14 -21.09 -12.94
C ALA A 202 25.54 -20.21 -14.05
N ASP A 203 25.38 -20.77 -15.24
CA ASP A 203 24.79 -20.08 -16.40
C ASP A 203 23.37 -19.55 -16.12
N ASP A 204 22.67 -20.10 -15.13
CA ASP A 204 21.32 -19.74 -14.70
C ASP A 204 21.25 -19.12 -13.29
N ALA A 205 22.38 -18.69 -12.71
CA ALA A 205 22.45 -18.11 -11.36
C ALA A 205 21.42 -16.98 -11.12
N ASP A 206 21.23 -16.08 -12.09
CA ASP A 206 20.24 -15.01 -12.02
C ASP A 206 18.80 -15.55 -11.88
N ALA A 207 18.47 -16.62 -12.60
CA ALA A 207 17.15 -17.24 -12.54
C ALA A 207 16.93 -17.96 -11.20
N LEU A 208 17.99 -18.56 -10.63
CA LEU A 208 17.95 -19.23 -9.33
C LEU A 208 17.82 -18.24 -8.16
N ILE A 209 18.45 -17.07 -8.26
CA ILE A 209 18.42 -16.03 -7.21
C ILE A 209 17.13 -15.21 -7.26
N LYS A 210 16.56 -14.96 -8.44
CA LYS A 210 15.42 -14.05 -8.63
C LYS A 210 14.22 -14.31 -7.69
N PRO A 211 13.77 -15.55 -7.41
CA PRO A 211 12.68 -15.83 -6.48
C PRO A 211 12.96 -15.40 -5.02
N TRP A 212 14.22 -15.14 -4.68
CA TRP A 212 14.68 -14.69 -3.37
C TRP A 212 14.86 -13.16 -3.30
N GLN A 213 14.72 -12.44 -4.41
CA GLN A 213 14.93 -10.98 -4.50
C GLN A 213 13.69 -10.17 -4.07
N GLY A 214 13.21 -10.42 -2.86
CA GLY A 214 12.08 -9.69 -2.31
C GLY A 214 11.76 -10.10 -0.89
N MET A 215 10.73 -9.47 -0.35
CA MET A 215 10.25 -9.72 1.00
C MET A 215 8.75 -9.97 0.96
N VAL A 216 8.22 -10.56 2.03
CA VAL A 216 6.78 -10.50 2.35
C VAL A 216 6.51 -9.24 3.15
N ARG A 217 5.33 -8.63 2.98
CA ARG A 217 4.89 -7.48 3.76
C ARG A 217 3.43 -7.62 4.17
N ALA A 218 3.21 -7.61 5.47
CA ALA A 218 1.92 -7.40 6.08
C ALA A 218 1.72 -5.91 6.35
N SER A 219 0.57 -5.37 5.94
CA SER A 219 0.19 -3.97 6.15
C SER A 219 -1.16 -3.96 6.88
N LEU A 220 -1.15 -3.40 8.08
CA LEU A 220 -2.33 -3.20 8.92
C LEU A 220 -3.07 -1.96 8.46
N GLY A 221 -4.37 -1.93 8.71
CA GLY A 221 -5.22 -0.78 8.47
C GLY A 221 -6.31 -0.65 9.53
N LEU A 222 -7.21 0.31 9.32
CA LEU A 222 -8.33 0.62 10.21
C LEU A 222 -9.22 -0.60 10.53
N TYR A 223 -9.32 -1.53 9.58
CA TYR A 223 -10.16 -2.73 9.67
C TYR A 223 -9.43 -3.95 10.23
N SER A 224 -8.11 -3.87 10.47
CA SER A 224 -7.35 -5.00 11.01
C SER A 224 -7.76 -5.31 12.45
N THR A 225 -7.80 -6.60 12.77
CA THR A 225 -8.27 -7.12 14.05
C THR A 225 -7.24 -8.05 14.69
N ASP A 226 -7.47 -8.39 15.95
CA ASP A 226 -6.68 -9.40 16.63
C ASP A 226 -6.77 -10.79 15.96
N ALA A 227 -7.91 -11.14 15.36
CA ALA A 227 -8.08 -12.39 14.63
C ALA A 227 -7.21 -12.43 13.36
N ASP A 228 -7.03 -11.29 12.68
CA ASP A 228 -6.16 -11.21 11.50
C ASP A 228 -4.69 -11.43 11.89
N ILE A 229 -4.27 -10.90 13.03
CA ILE A 229 -2.92 -11.15 13.57
C ILE A 229 -2.75 -12.64 13.92
N ASP A 230 -3.76 -13.25 14.55
CA ASP A 230 -3.72 -14.69 14.86
C ASP A 230 -3.65 -15.54 13.60
N ALA A 231 -4.44 -15.23 12.57
CA ALA A 231 -4.41 -15.95 11.30
C ALA A 231 -3.03 -15.88 10.65
N LEU A 232 -2.41 -14.70 10.63
CA LEU A 232 -1.06 -14.53 10.09
C LEU A 232 -0.01 -15.30 10.90
N LEU A 233 -0.03 -15.21 12.23
CA LEU A 233 0.94 -15.91 13.08
C LEU A 233 0.80 -17.44 12.99
N ASN A 234 -0.45 -17.94 13.02
CA ASN A 234 -0.73 -19.37 12.83
C ASN A 234 -0.28 -19.85 11.45
N GLY A 235 -0.55 -19.06 10.41
CA GLY A 235 -0.07 -19.34 9.06
C GLY A 235 1.44 -19.42 9.00
N VAL A 236 2.16 -18.43 9.52
CA VAL A 236 3.63 -18.45 9.54
C VAL A 236 4.18 -19.66 10.29
N HIS A 237 3.60 -20.01 11.45
CA HIS A 237 3.98 -21.22 12.19
C HIS A 237 3.80 -22.50 11.38
N ASP A 238 2.65 -22.66 10.74
CA ASP A 238 2.30 -23.84 9.96
C ASP A 238 3.20 -24.01 8.73
N LEU A 239 3.46 -22.91 8.01
CA LEU A 239 4.36 -22.93 6.84
C LEU A 239 5.79 -23.32 7.20
N LEU A 240 6.30 -22.84 8.34
CA LEU A 240 7.63 -23.21 8.84
C LEU A 240 7.69 -24.63 9.41
N ALA A 241 6.57 -25.17 9.92
CA ALA A 241 6.50 -26.54 10.39
C ALA A 241 6.48 -27.56 9.23
N ASN A 242 5.91 -27.19 8.07
CA ASN A 242 5.66 -28.11 6.95
C ASN A 242 6.16 -27.60 5.58
N PRO A 243 7.39 -27.04 5.44
CA PRO A 243 7.80 -26.34 4.23
C PRO A 243 7.86 -27.24 2.99
N ALA A 244 8.29 -28.50 3.14
CA ALA A 244 8.37 -29.46 2.03
C ALA A 244 6.99 -29.88 1.52
N TYR A 245 6.01 -30.02 2.42
CA TYR A 245 4.64 -30.36 2.05
C TYR A 245 4.04 -29.27 1.17
N TYR A 246 4.13 -28.02 1.61
CA TYR A 246 3.57 -26.91 0.84
C TYR A 246 4.31 -26.70 -0.47
N ARG A 247 5.65 -26.68 -0.47
CA ARG A 247 6.43 -26.51 -1.71
C ARG A 247 6.02 -27.51 -2.79
N ALA A 248 5.73 -28.76 -2.42
CA ALA A 248 5.26 -29.77 -3.37
C ALA A 248 3.92 -29.43 -4.05
N GLN A 249 3.07 -28.61 -3.42
CA GLN A 249 1.78 -28.19 -3.96
C GLN A 249 1.88 -27.07 -5.00
N TYR A 250 3.03 -26.40 -5.11
CA TYR A 250 3.20 -25.23 -5.98
C TYR A 250 4.17 -25.48 -7.13
N GLN A 251 3.97 -24.70 -8.19
CA GLN A 251 4.90 -24.56 -9.30
C GLN A 251 5.23 -23.08 -9.46
N GLY A 252 6.53 -22.76 -9.54
CA GLY A 252 6.98 -21.41 -9.88
C GLY A 252 6.80 -21.12 -11.37
N ASP A 253 6.41 -19.90 -11.72
CA ASP A 253 6.62 -19.35 -13.05
C ASP A 253 8.02 -18.69 -13.12
N GLY A 254 8.63 -18.60 -14.31
CA GLY A 254 9.95 -17.97 -14.46
C GLY A 254 10.00 -16.47 -14.10
N ALA A 255 8.87 -15.89 -13.68
CA ALA A 255 8.78 -14.53 -13.18
C ALA A 255 8.90 -14.44 -11.64
N GLY A 256 8.96 -15.57 -10.93
CA GLY A 256 9.06 -15.62 -9.47
C GLY A 256 7.70 -15.67 -8.77
N ASN A 257 6.61 -15.89 -9.50
CA ASN A 257 5.31 -16.16 -8.91
C ASN A 257 5.13 -17.67 -8.69
N PHE A 258 4.22 -18.04 -7.80
CA PHE A 258 3.90 -19.42 -7.48
C PHE A 258 2.41 -19.67 -7.70
N CYS A 259 2.09 -20.73 -8.44
CA CYS A 259 0.73 -21.16 -8.69
C CYS A 259 0.51 -22.54 -8.06
N HIS A 260 -0.63 -22.73 -7.42
CA HIS A 260 -1.00 -24.03 -6.89
C HIS A 260 -1.25 -25.02 -8.04
N ARG A 261 -0.73 -26.25 -7.92
CA ARG A 261 -0.81 -27.28 -8.97
C ARG A 261 -2.21 -27.83 -9.24
N SER A 262 -3.10 -27.83 -8.25
CA SER A 262 -4.42 -28.46 -8.31
C SER A 262 -5.56 -27.52 -7.92
N PHE A 263 -5.29 -26.47 -7.15
CA PHE A 263 -6.29 -25.51 -6.73
C PHE A 263 -6.30 -24.32 -7.69
N THR A 264 -7.44 -24.06 -8.32
CA THR A 264 -7.64 -22.89 -9.16
C THR A 264 -9.04 -22.36 -8.90
N VAL A 265 -9.13 -21.08 -8.53
CA VAL A 265 -10.41 -20.38 -8.37
C VAL A 265 -10.56 -19.39 -9.50
N SER A 266 -11.70 -19.43 -10.19
CA SER A 266 -11.94 -18.46 -11.26
C SER A 266 -12.36 -17.11 -10.64
N ALA A 267 -11.89 -16.00 -11.20
CA ALA A 267 -12.32 -14.68 -10.73
C ALA A 267 -13.86 -14.52 -10.81
N LYS A 268 -14.48 -15.09 -11.84
CA LYS A 268 -15.94 -15.08 -12.04
C LYS A 268 -16.71 -15.83 -10.94
N SER A 269 -16.12 -16.86 -10.33
CA SER A 269 -16.75 -17.56 -9.21
C SER A 269 -16.64 -16.80 -7.88
N LEU A 270 -15.72 -15.83 -7.78
CA LEU A 270 -15.57 -14.98 -6.60
C LEU A 270 -16.35 -13.68 -6.72
N PHE A 271 -16.45 -13.13 -7.93
CA PHE A 271 -17.13 -11.88 -8.21
C PHE A 271 -17.78 -11.95 -9.59
N ASP A 272 -19.11 -11.94 -9.62
CA ASP A 272 -19.92 -11.85 -10.83
C ASP A 272 -20.55 -10.46 -10.93
N PRO A 273 -20.00 -9.55 -11.76
CA PRO A 273 -20.51 -8.19 -11.88
C PRO A 273 -21.95 -8.14 -12.40
N GLU A 274 -22.36 -9.09 -13.26
CA GLU A 274 -23.73 -9.14 -13.79
C GLU A 274 -24.70 -9.56 -12.69
N ALA A 275 -24.36 -10.59 -11.90
CA ALA A 275 -25.19 -10.99 -10.77
C ALA A 275 -25.33 -9.87 -9.72
N MET A 276 -24.27 -9.09 -9.48
CA MET A 276 -24.34 -7.92 -8.60
C MET A 276 -25.20 -6.80 -9.18
N LEU A 277 -25.10 -6.54 -10.49
CA LEU A 277 -25.95 -5.58 -11.17
C LEU A 277 -27.42 -5.99 -11.11
N ASP A 278 -27.73 -7.25 -11.38
CA ASP A 278 -29.09 -7.80 -11.28
C ASP A 278 -29.66 -7.66 -9.86
N GLN A 279 -28.87 -7.96 -8.82
CA GLN A 279 -29.27 -7.72 -7.43
C GLN A 279 -29.54 -6.25 -7.13
N ALA A 280 -28.68 -5.34 -7.61
CA ALA A 280 -28.87 -3.91 -7.45
C ALA A 280 -30.14 -3.43 -8.17
N LEU A 281 -30.37 -3.83 -9.42
CA LEU A 281 -31.56 -3.49 -10.19
C LEU A 281 -32.84 -4.08 -9.57
N ALA A 282 -32.78 -5.30 -9.01
CA ALA A 282 -33.88 -5.88 -8.26
C ALA A 282 -34.22 -5.07 -7.00
N SER A 283 -33.21 -4.53 -6.30
CA SER A 283 -33.43 -3.67 -5.13
C SER A 283 -34.03 -2.31 -5.49
N LEU A 284 -33.71 -1.79 -6.69
CA LEU A 284 -34.24 -0.52 -7.21
C LEU A 284 -35.64 -0.65 -7.81
N SER A 285 -35.97 -1.81 -8.40
CA SER A 285 -37.30 -2.06 -9.00
C SER A 285 -38.42 -2.29 -7.97
N VAL A 286 -38.10 -2.36 -6.67
CA VAL A 286 -39.10 -2.24 -5.58
C VAL A 286 -39.56 -0.78 -5.38
N SER A 287 -38.83 0.21 -5.95
CA SER A 287 -39.20 1.62 -5.97
C SER A 287 -39.70 2.04 -7.35
N THR A 288 -40.75 1.39 -7.87
CA THR A 288 -41.49 1.88 -9.06
C THR A 288 -42.37 3.09 -8.68
N ASP A 289 -41.71 4.19 -8.34
CA ASP A 289 -42.30 5.54 -8.28
C ASP A 289 -41.39 6.57 -8.99
N VAL A 290 -40.52 6.10 -9.90
CA VAL A 290 -39.71 6.97 -10.75
C VAL A 290 -39.72 6.47 -12.19
N LEU A 291 -40.81 6.78 -12.90
CA LEU A 291 -40.85 7.14 -14.31
C LEU A 291 -42.04 8.08 -14.54
#